data_AF-A0A9D6QTY8-F1
#
_entry.id   AF-A0A9D6QTY8-F1
#
_cell.length_a   1.000
_cell.length_b   1.000
_cell.length_c   1.000
_cell.angle_alpha   90.00
_cell.angle_beta   90.00
_cell.angle_gamma   90.00
#
_symmetry.space_group_name_H-M   'P 1'
#
loop_
_entity.id
_entity.type
_entity.pdbx_description
1 polymer ?
#
loop_
_entity_poly.entity_id
_entity_poly.type
_entity_poly.pdbx_seq_one_letter_code
_entity_poly.pdbx_strand_id
1 'polypeptide(L)'
;MMQIFQHTACQYQGTVLVGGDLIFNTETSRGVSKIDHNSIWGKFRDTIEKSDVIFLNYEGVISRGGQPRRNGNQEFLFRSDPAIFSLFRGDRRYILSFANNHSFDYGRTALEECLNLLKTEKIDFI
;
A
#
# COMPACT_ATOMS: atom_id res chain seq x y z
N MET A 1 31.55 25.86 -39.10
CA MET A 1 31.82 24.71 -38.20
C MET A 1 30.83 24.83 -37.06
N MET A 2 29.79 23.99 -37.03
CA MET A 2 28.67 24.12 -36.09
C MET A 2 28.94 23.25 -34.85
N GLN A 3 29.13 23.89 -33.70
CA GLN A 3 29.28 23.20 -32.42
C GLN A 3 27.89 22.79 -31.93
N ILE A 4 27.60 21.49 -31.96
CA ILE A 4 26.42 20.92 -31.31
C ILE A 4 26.73 20.91 -29.81
N PHE A 5 26.00 21.72 -29.03
CA PHE A 5 26.01 21.62 -27.58
C PHE A 5 25.36 20.29 -27.18
N GLN A 6 26.17 19.32 -26.77
CA GLN A 6 25.69 18.15 -26.03
C GLN A 6 25.23 18.64 -24.66
N HIS A 7 23.97 19.02 -24.55
CA HIS A 7 23.32 19.06 -23.24
C HIS A 7 23.23 17.61 -22.76
N THR A 8 23.97 17.28 -21.71
CA THR A 8 23.82 16.02 -20.98
C THR A 8 22.38 15.99 -20.49
N ALA A 9 21.54 15.13 -21.07
CA ALA A 9 20.24 14.83 -20.50
C ALA A 9 20.50 14.39 -19.05
N CYS A 10 19.80 14.99 -18.09
CA CYS A 10 19.84 14.52 -16.70
C CYS A 10 19.44 13.04 -16.70
N GLN A 11 20.42 12.15 -16.55
CA GLN A 11 20.16 10.72 -16.41
C GLN A 11 19.75 10.48 -14.95
N TYR A 12 18.46 10.60 -14.67
CA TYR A 12 17.89 10.12 -13.43
C TYR A 12 17.70 8.61 -13.55
N GLN A 13 18.48 7.83 -12.82
CA GLN A 13 18.21 6.42 -12.62
C GLN A 13 17.33 6.28 -11.38
N GLY A 14 16.20 5.60 -11.53
CA GLY A 14 15.28 5.31 -10.44
C GLY A 14 14.88 3.84 -10.47
N THR A 15 14.47 3.34 -9.30
CA THR A 15 14.09 1.96 -9.07
C THR A 15 12.63 1.89 -8.64
N VAL A 16 11.90 0.93 -9.20
CA VAL A 16 10.52 0.65 -8.82
C VAL A 16 10.45 -0.80 -8.33
N LEU A 17 9.99 -0.98 -7.10
CA LEU A 17 9.59 -2.27 -6.58
C LEU A 17 8.10 -2.47 -6.81
N VAL A 18 7.73 -3.57 -7.46
CA VAL A 18 6.33 -3.97 -7.64
C VAL A 18 6.10 -5.24 -6.82
N GLY A 19 5.21 -5.16 -5.85
CA GLY A 19 4.73 -6.30 -5.08
C GLY A 19 3.32 -6.71 -5.50
N GLY A 20 3.03 -8.00 -5.38
CA GLY A 20 1.67 -8.53 -5.50
C GLY A 20 0.83 -8.20 -4.27
N ASP A 21 -0.04 -9.13 -3.91
CA ASP A 21 -1.05 -8.95 -2.88
C ASP A 21 -0.42 -8.77 -1.49
N LEU A 22 -0.64 -7.58 -0.92
CA LEU A 22 -0.40 -7.29 0.47
C LEU A 22 -1.69 -7.50 1.26
N ILE A 23 -1.80 -8.66 1.91
CA ILE A 23 -3.02 -9.09 2.62
C ILE A 23 -2.83 -8.92 4.13
N PHE A 24 -3.78 -8.25 4.77
CA PHE A 24 -3.90 -8.19 6.22
C PHE A 24 -5.37 -8.37 6.63
N ASN A 25 -5.59 -8.86 7.85
CA ASN A 25 -6.89 -8.87 8.48
C ASN A 25 -6.93 -7.84 9.61
N THR A 26 -8.10 -7.70 10.24
CA THR A 26 -8.31 -6.65 11.24
C THR A 26 -7.45 -6.90 12.48
N GLU A 27 -7.27 -8.16 12.88
CA GLU A 27 -6.51 -8.57 14.06
C GLU A 27 -5.02 -8.35 13.87
N THR A 28 -4.45 -8.77 12.75
CA THR A 28 -3.02 -8.63 12.47
C THR A 28 -2.63 -7.18 12.26
N SER A 29 -3.47 -6.40 11.56
CA SER A 29 -3.20 -4.97 11.28
C SER A 29 -3.29 -4.06 12.51
N ARG A 30 -4.14 -4.34 13.49
CA ARG A 30 -4.26 -3.54 14.73
C ARG A 30 -2.95 -3.43 15.52
N GLY A 31 -2.14 -4.49 15.48
CA GLY A 31 -0.88 -4.58 16.24
C GLY A 31 0.32 -3.98 15.52
N VAL A 32 0.21 -3.69 14.23
CA VAL A 32 1.34 -3.31 13.37
C VAL A 32 2.10 -2.09 13.88
N SER A 33 1.38 -1.08 14.37
CA SER A 33 2.00 0.14 14.91
C SER A 33 2.81 -0.07 16.20
N LYS A 34 2.76 -1.26 16.80
CA LYS A 34 3.43 -1.62 18.06
C LYS A 34 4.57 -2.59 17.87
N ILE A 35 4.82 -3.08 16.66
CA ILE A 35 5.86 -4.07 16.38
C ILE A 35 6.92 -3.49 15.45
N ASP A 36 8.11 -4.09 15.48
CA ASP A 36 9.18 -3.71 14.57
C ASP A 36 8.78 -4.07 13.13
N HIS A 37 8.63 -3.06 12.26
CA HIS A 37 8.28 -3.26 10.85
C HIS A 37 9.31 -4.12 10.12
N ASN A 38 10.55 -4.19 10.59
CA ASN A 38 11.56 -5.10 10.03
C ASN A 38 11.15 -6.57 10.17
N SER A 39 10.40 -6.92 11.22
CA SER A 39 9.87 -8.28 11.39
C SER A 39 8.78 -8.63 10.39
N ILE A 40 8.05 -7.62 9.89
CA ILE A 40 7.01 -7.79 8.86
C ILE A 40 7.65 -7.92 7.48
N TRP A 41 8.54 -7.00 7.12
CA TRP A 41 9.21 -7.00 5.81
C TRP A 41 10.24 -8.12 5.68
N GLY A 42 10.86 -8.53 6.80
CA GLY A 42 11.83 -9.61 6.86
C GLY A 42 12.91 -9.47 5.80
N LYS A 43 13.09 -10.53 5.00
CA LYS A 43 14.09 -10.58 3.92
C LYS A 43 13.88 -9.56 2.79
N PHE A 44 12.71 -8.95 2.67
CA PHE A 44 12.41 -7.96 1.63
C PHE A 44 12.82 -6.54 2.03
N ARG A 45 13.20 -6.34 3.30
CA ARG A 45 13.61 -5.03 3.83
C ARG A 45 14.67 -4.36 2.96
N ASP A 46 15.76 -5.08 2.66
CA ASP A 46 16.87 -4.52 1.88
C ASP A 46 16.43 -4.08 0.48
N THR A 47 15.47 -4.78 -0.13
CA THR A 47 14.93 -4.42 -1.44
C THR A 47 14.04 -3.17 -1.33
N ILE A 48 13.18 -3.12 -0.31
CA ILE A 48 12.31 -1.98 -0.02
C ILE A 48 13.14 -0.72 0.25
N GLU A 49 14.18 -0.82 1.09
CA GLU A 49 15.01 0.33 1.47
C GLU A 49 15.82 0.89 0.30
N LYS A 50 16.18 0.06 -0.69
CA LYS A 50 16.91 0.46 -1.91
C LYS A 50 16.00 0.98 -3.03
N SER A 51 14.68 0.87 -2.88
CA SER A 51 13.72 1.26 -3.92
C SER A 51 13.28 2.72 -3.77
N ASP A 52 13.21 3.45 -4.87
CA ASP A 52 12.73 4.84 -4.88
C ASP A 52 11.21 4.92 -4.78
N VAL A 53 10.52 4.01 -5.47
CA VAL A 53 9.06 3.89 -5.47
C VAL A 53 8.66 2.43 -5.24
N ILE A 54 7.66 2.22 -4.41
CA ILE A 54 7.13 0.90 -4.06
C ILE A 54 5.65 0.86 -4.42
N PHE A 55 5.28 0.01 -5.36
CA PHE A 55 3.90 -0.21 -5.80
C PHE A 55 3.42 -1.56 -5.28
N LEU A 56 2.29 -1.59 -4.57
CA LEU A 56 1.74 -2.82 -3.98
C LEU A 56 0.25 -2.95 -4.33
N ASN A 57 -0.20 -4.17 -4.68
CA ASN A 57 -1.63 -4.47 -4.69
C ASN A 57 -2.10 -4.65 -3.23
N TYR A 58 -2.92 -3.73 -2.72
CA TYR A 58 -3.45 -3.83 -1.36
C TYR A 58 -4.74 -4.65 -1.37
N GLU A 59 -4.61 -5.95 -1.16
CA GLU A 59 -5.71 -6.90 -1.28
C GLU A 59 -6.67 -6.77 -0.09
N GLY A 60 -7.82 -6.14 -0.33
CA GLY A 60 -8.79 -5.79 0.71
C GLY A 60 -8.96 -4.28 0.89
N VAL A 61 -9.38 -3.86 2.08
CA VAL A 61 -9.70 -2.45 2.40
C VAL A 61 -9.15 -2.01 3.75
N ILE A 62 -8.75 -0.75 3.90
CA ILE A 62 -8.27 -0.19 5.18
C ILE A 62 -9.38 0.67 5.79
N SER A 63 -10.07 0.17 6.80
CA SER A 63 -11.28 0.82 7.34
C SER A 63 -11.70 0.20 8.68
N ARG A 64 -12.41 0.97 9.51
CA ARG A 64 -13.14 0.44 10.68
C ARG A 64 -14.64 0.28 10.44
N GLY A 65 -15.17 0.95 9.42
CA GLY A 65 -16.56 0.93 9.00
C GLY A 65 -16.92 -0.16 7.99
N GLY A 66 -18.14 -0.07 7.48
CA GLY A 66 -18.72 -1.07 6.57
C GLY A 66 -19.19 -2.34 7.26
N GLN A 67 -19.82 -3.22 6.49
CA GLN A 67 -20.34 -4.51 6.93
C GLN A 67 -19.86 -5.59 5.96
N PRO A 68 -19.44 -6.76 6.46
CA PRO A 68 -18.98 -7.85 5.60
C PRO A 68 -20.08 -8.23 4.59
N ARG A 69 -19.67 -8.52 3.35
CA ARG A 69 -20.58 -9.04 2.32
C ARG A 69 -21.24 -10.31 2.82
N ARG A 70 -22.56 -10.43 2.65
CA ARG A 70 -23.33 -11.56 3.18
C ARG A 70 -23.30 -12.82 2.31
N ASN A 71 -22.91 -12.66 1.05
CA ASN A 71 -22.89 -13.75 0.06
C ASN A 71 -21.45 -14.22 -0.19
N GLY A 72 -21.29 -15.48 -0.58
CA GLY A 72 -19.99 -16.09 -0.87
C GLY A 72 -19.20 -16.50 0.38
N ASN A 73 -17.97 -16.99 0.19
CA ASN A 73 -17.14 -17.47 1.30
C ASN A 73 -16.80 -16.30 2.25
N GLN A 74 -17.04 -16.48 3.54
CA GLN A 74 -16.80 -15.51 4.61
C GLN A 74 -15.39 -15.61 5.21
N GLU A 75 -14.65 -16.68 4.91
CA GLU A 75 -13.27 -16.90 5.39
C GLU A 75 -12.26 -15.98 4.70
N PHE A 76 -12.59 -15.51 3.49
CA PHE A 76 -11.74 -14.64 2.67
C PHE A 76 -12.36 -13.24 2.58
N LEU A 77 -12.46 -12.58 3.72
CA LEU A 77 -12.87 -11.17 3.82
C LEU A 77 -11.73 -10.35 4.39
N PHE A 78 -11.15 -9.46 3.59
CA PHE A 78 -9.94 -8.73 3.98
C PHE A 78 -10.26 -7.27 4.29
N ARG A 79 -10.11 -6.92 5.58
CA ARG A 79 -10.14 -5.54 6.05
C ARG A 79 -9.11 -5.34 7.13
N SER A 80 -8.34 -4.28 6.98
CA SER A 80 -7.29 -3.88 7.90
C SER A 80 -7.72 -2.68 8.74
N ASP A 81 -7.27 -2.65 9.99
CA ASP A 81 -7.34 -1.47 10.83
C ASP A 81 -6.41 -0.37 10.29
N PRO A 82 -6.81 0.92 10.38
CA PRO A 82 -5.97 2.05 9.99
C PRO A 82 -4.59 2.11 10.65
N ALA A 83 -4.35 1.38 11.75
CA ALA A 83 -3.01 1.21 12.31
C ALA A 83 -1.97 0.71 11.28
N ILE A 84 -2.40 0.03 10.22
CA ILE A 84 -1.53 -0.45 9.14
C ILE A 84 -0.76 0.67 8.44
N PHE A 85 -1.26 1.91 8.45
CA PHE A 85 -0.57 3.03 7.79
C PHE A 85 0.81 3.30 8.36
N SER A 86 1.08 2.87 9.60
CA SER A 86 2.42 2.92 10.17
C SER A 86 3.48 2.21 9.29
N LEU A 87 3.13 1.14 8.56
CA LEU A 87 4.06 0.45 7.66
C LEU A 87 4.54 1.28 6.49
N PHE A 88 3.74 2.26 6.06
CA PHE A 88 4.00 3.08 4.88
C PHE A 88 4.59 4.44 5.23
N ARG A 89 4.94 4.66 6.51
CA ARG A 89 5.58 5.89 6.98
C ARG A 89 7.10 5.84 6.75
N GLY A 90 7.68 7.00 6.46
CA GLY A 90 9.11 7.17 6.23
C GLY A 90 9.37 7.95 4.93
N ASP A 91 10.62 7.97 4.49
CA ASP A 91 11.04 8.74 3.31
C ASP A 91 10.80 8.01 1.98
N ARG A 92 10.11 6.86 2.00
CA ARG A 92 9.85 6.03 0.82
C ARG A 92 8.46 6.31 0.27
N ARG A 93 8.36 6.32 -1.06
CA ARG A 93 7.09 6.58 -1.75
C ARG A 93 6.36 5.27 -2.00
N TYR A 94 5.27 5.05 -1.27
CA TYR A 94 4.36 3.93 -1.48
C TYR A 94 3.19 4.35 -2.37
N ILE A 95 2.85 3.50 -3.34
CA ILE A 95 1.64 3.58 -4.15
C ILE A 95 0.85 2.30 -3.93
N LEU A 96 -0.38 2.42 -3.42
CA LEU A 96 -1.24 1.28 -3.13
C LEU A 96 -2.35 1.17 -4.18
N SER A 97 -2.47 0.03 -4.83
CA SER A 97 -3.60 -0.27 -5.73
C SER A 97 -4.71 -0.96 -4.95
N PHE A 98 -5.94 -0.47 -5.12
CA PHE A 98 -7.16 -1.10 -4.60
C PHE A 98 -8.05 -1.63 -5.73
N ALA A 99 -7.54 -1.72 -6.96
CA ALA A 99 -8.24 -2.33 -8.09
C ALA A 99 -8.21 -3.88 -8.04
N ASN A 100 -8.54 -4.46 -6.88
CA ASN A 100 -8.64 -5.91 -6.66
C ASN A 100 -10.07 -6.34 -6.30
N ASN A 101 -10.28 -7.65 -6.24
CA ASN A 101 -11.60 -8.24 -6.00
C ASN A 101 -12.05 -8.18 -4.53
N HIS A 102 -11.16 -7.81 -3.59
CA HIS A 102 -11.47 -7.75 -2.16
C HIS A 102 -11.72 -6.34 -1.61
N SER A 103 -11.44 -5.29 -2.38
CA SER A 103 -11.71 -3.88 -1.99
C SER A 103 -13.16 -3.57 -1.62
N PHE A 104 -14.10 -4.42 -2.01
CA PHE A 104 -15.52 -4.28 -1.71
C PHE A 104 -16.07 -5.30 -0.71
N ASP A 105 -15.21 -6.07 -0.04
CA ASP A 105 -15.62 -7.09 0.94
C ASP A 105 -16.47 -6.52 2.08
N TYR A 106 -16.27 -5.25 2.44
CA TYR A 106 -17.02 -4.54 3.49
C TYR A 106 -17.93 -3.45 2.93
N GLY A 107 -18.14 -3.47 1.61
CA GLY A 107 -19.03 -2.57 0.88
C GLY A 107 -18.53 -1.13 0.76
N ARG A 108 -19.39 -0.31 0.17
CA ARG A 108 -19.10 1.09 -0.20
C ARG A 108 -18.61 1.94 0.97
N THR A 109 -19.22 1.80 2.15
CA THR A 109 -18.85 2.58 3.33
C THR A 109 -17.39 2.36 3.72
N ALA A 110 -16.91 1.11 3.68
CA ALA A 110 -15.52 0.81 4.01
C ALA A 110 -14.56 1.35 2.94
N LEU A 111 -14.90 1.21 1.66
CA LEU A 111 -14.08 1.74 0.57
C LEU A 111 -13.98 3.27 0.62
N GLU A 112 -15.09 3.98 0.81
CA GLU A 112 -15.09 5.44 0.93
C GLU A 112 -14.27 5.92 2.14
N GLU A 113 -14.37 5.25 3.28
CA GLU A 113 -13.52 5.52 4.44
C GLU A 113 -12.03 5.30 4.10
N CYS A 114 -11.70 4.18 3.46
CA CYS A 114 -10.33 3.85 3.05
C CYS A 114 -9.73 4.93 2.15
N LEU A 115 -10.45 5.35 1.09
CA LEU A 115 -9.98 6.39 0.18
C LEU A 115 -9.78 7.75 0.88
N ASN A 116 -10.62 8.07 1.86
CA ASN A 116 -10.45 9.28 2.67
C ASN A 116 -9.23 9.18 3.59
N LEU A 117 -9.03 8.04 4.23
CA LEU A 117 -7.88 7.78 5.10
C LEU A 117 -6.55 7.85 4.32
N LEU A 118 -6.49 7.26 3.11
CA LEU A 118 -5.31 7.34 2.24
C LEU A 118 -4.95 8.78 1.90
N LYS A 119 -5.95 9.62 1.60
CA LYS A 119 -5.74 11.07 1.38
C LYS A 119 -5.24 11.76 2.64
N THR A 120 -5.80 11.44 3.81
CA THR A 120 -5.39 12.02 5.10
C THR A 120 -3.96 11.64 5.47
N GLU A 121 -3.58 10.38 5.29
CA GLU A 121 -2.22 9.88 5.55
C GLU A 121 -1.23 10.22 4.42
N LYS A 122 -1.70 10.86 3.33
CA LYS A 122 -0.90 11.27 2.17
C LYS A 122 -0.18 10.09 1.49
N ILE A 123 -0.86 8.96 1.40
CA ILE A 123 -0.39 7.80 0.65
C ILE A 123 -0.95 7.89 -0.77
N ASP A 124 -0.09 7.68 -1.76
CA ASP A 124 -0.53 7.62 -3.16
C ASP A 124 -1.31 6.31 -3.39
N PHE A 125 -2.39 6.38 -4.17
CA PHE A 125 -3.20 5.21 -4.47
C PHE A 125 -3.86 5.29 -5.84
N ILE A 126 -4.20 4.11 -6.38
CA ILE A 126 -4.99 3.95 -7.62
C ILE A 126 -6.15 2.98 -7.43
#